data_AF-A0A1V1NWQ1-F1
#
_entry.id   AF-A0A1V1NWQ1-F1
#
_cell.length_a   1.000
_cell.length_b   1.000
_cell.length_c   1.000
_cell.angle_alpha   90.00
_cell.angle_beta   90.00
_cell.angle_gamma   90.00
#
_symmetry.space_group_name_H-M   'P 1'
#
loop_
_entity.id
_entity.type
_entity.pdbx_description
1 polymer ?
#
loop_
_entity_poly.entity_id
_entity_poly.type
_entity_poly.pdbx_seq_one_letter_code
_entity_poly.pdbx_strand_id
1 'polypeptide(L)'
;MITLTDEKPISADSAATNAKWVSSDIQCGKYIHIVWVEKYDRNLYYIQIDNNGNILANNQVITTGSVILESYTPMPRIAAANNGMIHMVWYDSRNGGSNIYYKTQEVQPCQQTLPSQAVVPVSIPAVNEWGMIIFSFILGGYALWFVKNSNVPGINE
;
A
#
# COMPACT_ATOMS: atom_id res chain seq x y z
N MET A 1 15.92 1.91 25.30
CA MET A 1 15.19 0.84 26.03
C MET A 1 14.48 0.01 24.97
N ILE A 2 14.66 -1.31 24.97
CA ILE A 2 14.00 -2.23 24.01
C ILE A 2 12.85 -2.90 24.75
N THR A 3 11.67 -2.93 24.14
CA THR A 3 10.48 -3.61 24.67
C THR A 3 10.13 -4.76 23.75
N LEU A 4 10.08 -5.98 24.30
CA LEU A 4 9.71 -7.20 23.57
C LEU A 4 8.30 -7.61 23.95
N THR A 5 7.53 -8.15 23.00
CA THR A 5 6.23 -8.76 23.22
C THR A 5 6.37 -10.27 23.35
N ASP A 6 5.36 -10.93 23.94
CA ASP A 6 5.33 -12.40 24.04
C ASP A 6 5.23 -13.05 22.64
N GLU A 7 5.77 -14.27 22.54
CA GLU A 7 5.71 -15.07 21.32
C GLU A 7 4.28 -15.58 21.06
N LYS A 8 3.83 -15.49 19.81
CA LYS A 8 2.50 -15.93 19.37
C LYS A 8 2.61 -16.71 18.05
N PRO A 9 2.10 -17.95 17.96
CA PRO A 9 2.04 -18.65 16.69
C PRO A 9 1.02 -17.97 15.75
N ILE A 10 1.42 -17.74 14.51
CA ILE A 10 0.59 -17.10 13.47
C ILE A 10 0.15 -18.07 12.37
N SER A 11 0.68 -19.30 12.35
CA SER A 11 0.25 -20.39 11.48
C SER A 11 -0.71 -21.33 12.24
N ALA A 12 -1.77 -21.80 11.57
CA ALA A 12 -2.68 -22.77 12.17
C ALA A 12 -1.96 -24.11 12.38
N ASP A 13 -1.92 -24.55 13.62
CA ASP A 13 -1.28 -25.77 14.07
C ASP A 13 -2.12 -26.98 13.62
N SER A 14 -1.98 -27.39 12.36
CA SER A 14 -2.19 -28.78 12.05
C SER A 14 -0.84 -29.47 12.25
N ALA A 15 -0.82 -30.61 12.95
CA ALA A 15 0.36 -31.42 13.24
C ALA A 15 1.13 -31.90 11.98
N ALA A 16 0.73 -31.44 10.79
CA ALA A 16 1.35 -31.63 9.49
C ALA A 16 2.00 -30.34 8.92
N THR A 17 2.06 -29.22 9.64
CA THR A 17 2.71 -27.99 9.15
C THR A 17 4.19 -27.99 9.52
N ASN A 18 5.04 -27.76 8.52
CA ASN A 18 6.47 -27.65 8.70
C ASN A 18 6.92 -26.49 7.82
N ALA A 19 6.50 -25.29 8.22
CA ALA A 19 6.86 -24.05 7.59
C ALA A 19 8.38 -23.92 7.56
N LYS A 20 8.93 -23.72 6.37
CA LYS A 20 10.35 -23.50 6.11
C LYS A 20 10.53 -22.26 5.27
N TRP A 21 11.74 -21.69 5.37
CA TRP A 21 12.20 -20.60 4.52
C TRP A 21 11.25 -19.39 4.53
N VAL A 22 10.98 -18.89 5.73
CA VAL A 22 10.13 -17.72 5.95
C VAL A 22 10.85 -16.45 5.47
N SER A 23 10.13 -15.58 4.78
CA SER A 23 10.57 -14.22 4.46
C SER A 23 9.42 -13.24 4.75
N SER A 24 9.77 -12.05 5.23
CA SER A 24 8.79 -11.01 5.54
C SER A 24 9.24 -9.63 5.08
N ASP A 25 8.27 -8.75 4.85
CA ASP A 25 8.48 -7.32 4.64
C ASP A 25 7.26 -6.52 5.15
N ILE A 26 7.40 -5.21 5.35
CA ILE A 26 6.37 -4.35 5.94
C ILE A 26 5.92 -3.23 4.99
N GLN A 27 4.61 -3.14 4.80
CA GLN A 27 3.94 -2.07 4.06
C GLN A 27 3.29 -1.08 5.02
N CYS A 28 3.38 0.21 4.73
CA CYS A 28 2.80 1.31 5.51
C CYS A 28 3.18 1.35 7.01
N GLY A 29 4.23 0.63 7.44
CA GLY A 29 4.60 0.48 8.85
C GLY A 29 3.55 -0.24 9.71
N LYS A 30 2.58 -0.93 9.09
CA LYS A 30 1.46 -1.57 9.77
C LYS A 30 1.15 -2.98 9.25
N TYR A 31 1.30 -3.18 7.95
CA TYR A 31 0.91 -4.41 7.28
C TYR A 31 2.15 -5.25 7.05
N ILE A 32 2.28 -6.35 7.77
CA ILE A 32 3.41 -7.26 7.64
C ILE A 32 3.00 -8.37 6.69
N HIS A 33 3.76 -8.53 5.62
CA HIS A 33 3.57 -9.55 4.60
C HIS A 33 4.57 -10.66 4.86
N ILE A 34 4.08 -11.90 4.92
CA ILE A 34 4.92 -13.05 5.24
C ILE A 34 4.67 -14.13 4.19
N VAL A 35 5.76 -14.68 3.68
CA VAL A 35 5.76 -15.83 2.78
C VAL A 35 6.56 -16.97 3.37
N TRP A 36 6.09 -18.19 3.16
CA TRP A 36 6.78 -19.39 3.60
C TRP A 36 6.46 -20.56 2.69
N VAL A 37 7.22 -21.63 2.82
CA VAL A 37 6.96 -22.88 2.12
C VAL A 37 6.59 -23.95 3.13
N GLU A 38 5.51 -24.67 2.86
CA GLU A 38 5.16 -25.85 3.64
C GLU A 38 5.90 -27.08 3.09
N LYS A 39 6.52 -27.85 3.99
CA LYS A 39 7.38 -28.99 3.60
C LYS A 39 6.66 -30.06 2.77
N TYR A 40 5.38 -30.31 3.05
CA TYR A 40 4.68 -31.49 2.52
C TYR A 40 4.00 -31.24 1.18
N ASP A 41 3.28 -30.13 1.05
CA ASP A 41 2.65 -29.77 -0.23
C ASP A 41 3.59 -28.98 -1.14
N ARG A 42 4.67 -28.44 -0.57
CA ARG A 42 5.73 -27.69 -1.26
C ARG A 42 5.16 -26.53 -2.05
N ASN A 43 4.14 -25.90 -1.47
CA ASN A 43 3.54 -24.69 -2.00
C ASN A 43 4.09 -23.45 -1.31
N LEU A 44 4.05 -22.34 -2.04
CA LEU A 44 4.33 -21.03 -1.46
C LEU A 44 3.06 -20.50 -0.84
N TYR A 45 3.14 -20.17 0.44
CA TYR A 45 2.07 -19.59 1.22
C TYR A 45 2.31 -18.11 1.47
N TYR A 46 1.22 -17.39 1.67
CA TYR A 46 1.24 -15.99 2.02
C TYR A 46 0.17 -15.67 3.05
N ILE A 47 0.55 -14.79 3.97
CA ILE A 47 -0.34 -14.21 4.96
C ILE A 47 0.00 -12.73 5.12
N GLN A 48 -1.01 -11.96 5.48
CA GLN A 48 -0.86 -10.59 5.91
C GLN A 48 -1.30 -10.49 7.37
N ILE A 49 -0.46 -9.86 8.20
CA ILE A 49 -0.75 -9.62 9.61
C ILE A 49 -0.59 -8.14 9.96
N ASP A 50 -1.12 -7.73 11.12
CA ASP A 50 -0.85 -6.43 11.72
C ASP A 50 0.38 -6.45 12.64
N ASN A 51 0.74 -5.27 13.19
CA ASN A 51 1.83 -5.12 14.17
C ASN A 51 1.62 -5.88 15.49
N ASN A 52 0.44 -6.47 15.72
CA ASN A 52 0.11 -7.26 16.90
C ASN A 52 0.05 -8.77 16.58
N GLY A 53 0.43 -9.17 15.37
CA GLY A 53 0.35 -10.56 14.92
C GLY A 53 -1.08 -11.08 14.75
N ASN A 54 -2.04 -10.20 14.46
CA ASN A 54 -3.39 -10.60 14.06
C ASN A 54 -3.44 -10.78 12.54
N ILE A 55 -4.09 -11.86 12.10
CA ILE A 55 -4.25 -12.18 10.69
C ILE A 55 -5.26 -11.21 10.06
N LEU A 56 -4.83 -10.48 9.02
CA LEU A 56 -5.64 -9.48 8.33
C LEU A 56 -6.25 -9.99 7.03
N ALA A 57 -5.50 -10.83 6.30
CA ALA A 57 -5.97 -11.50 5.10
C ALA A 57 -5.59 -12.98 5.21
N ASN A 58 -6.59 -13.86 5.08
CA ASN A 58 -6.46 -15.29 5.37
C ASN A 58 -5.65 -16.03 4.29
N ASN A 59 -4.84 -16.98 4.76
CA ASN A 59 -3.92 -17.87 4.02
C ASN A 59 -4.35 -18.16 2.58
N GLN A 60 -3.73 -17.49 1.62
CA GLN A 60 -3.88 -17.85 0.22
C GLN A 60 -2.65 -18.62 -0.23
N VAL A 61 -2.90 -19.82 -0.76
CA VAL A 61 -1.87 -20.57 -1.49
C VAL A 61 -1.54 -19.74 -2.73
N ILE A 62 -0.30 -19.27 -2.81
CA ILE A 62 0.14 -18.42 -3.93
C ILE A 62 0.41 -19.25 -5.19
N THR A 63 0.62 -20.55 -5.03
CA THR A 63 1.01 -21.43 -6.14
C THR A 63 -0.09 -22.41 -6.53
N THR A 64 -0.34 -22.53 -7.84
CA THR A 64 -1.19 -23.58 -8.40
C THR A 64 -0.32 -24.81 -8.75
N GLY A 65 -0.43 -25.86 -7.93
CA GLY A 65 0.22 -27.16 -8.15
C GLY A 65 1.58 -27.30 -7.46
N SER A 66 1.86 -28.48 -6.88
CA SER A 66 3.07 -28.80 -6.10
C SER A 66 4.33 -28.25 -6.76
N VAL A 67 4.88 -27.18 -6.19
CA VAL A 67 5.81 -26.35 -6.92
C VAL A 67 7.23 -26.88 -6.84
N ILE A 68 7.64 -27.57 -5.79
CA ILE A 68 9.08 -27.63 -5.48
C ILE A 68 9.52 -29.09 -5.37
N LEU A 69 10.48 -29.51 -6.19
CA LEU A 69 11.04 -30.87 -6.14
C LEU A 69 11.97 -31.03 -4.91
N GLU A 70 12.06 -32.25 -4.35
CA GLU A 70 12.69 -32.56 -3.05
C GLU A 70 14.17 -32.14 -2.93
N SER A 71 14.88 -31.97 -4.06
CA SER A 71 16.30 -31.66 -4.08
C SER A 71 16.63 -30.16 -3.98
N TYR A 72 15.62 -29.27 -3.96
CA TYR A 72 15.82 -27.83 -3.97
C TYR A 72 15.08 -27.16 -2.81
N THR A 73 15.75 -26.19 -2.16
CA THR A 73 15.28 -25.52 -0.94
C THR A 73 14.71 -24.13 -1.26
N PRO A 74 13.44 -24.03 -1.66
CA PRO A 74 12.86 -22.78 -2.14
C PRO A 74 13.02 -21.69 -1.08
N MET A 75 13.80 -20.66 -1.41
CA MET A 75 14.02 -19.50 -0.57
C MET A 75 13.20 -18.34 -1.12
N PRO A 76 11.92 -18.21 -0.75
CA PRO A 76 11.14 -17.08 -1.21
C PRO A 76 11.66 -15.78 -0.61
N ARG A 77 11.53 -14.71 -1.37
CA ARG A 77 11.82 -13.34 -0.96
C ARG A 77 10.63 -12.48 -1.32
N ILE A 78 10.32 -11.53 -0.45
CA ILE A 78 9.22 -10.59 -0.64
C ILE A 78 9.73 -9.15 -0.54
N ALA A 79 9.11 -8.25 -1.29
CA ALA A 79 9.25 -6.81 -1.15
C ALA A 79 7.85 -6.17 -1.22
N ALA A 80 7.53 -5.32 -0.26
CA ALA A 80 6.22 -4.71 -0.09
C ALA A 80 6.29 -3.20 -0.36
N ALA A 81 5.63 -2.75 -1.43
CA ALA A 81 5.61 -1.34 -1.80
C ALA A 81 4.36 -0.65 -1.25
N ASN A 82 4.54 0.60 -0.80
CA ASN A 82 3.45 1.40 -0.23
C ASN A 82 2.33 1.76 -1.22
N ASN A 83 2.55 1.57 -2.51
CA ASN A 83 1.53 1.68 -3.55
C ASN A 83 0.64 0.42 -3.67
N GLY A 84 0.77 -0.55 -2.77
CA GLY A 84 -0.03 -1.77 -2.76
C GLY A 84 0.52 -2.89 -3.63
N MET A 85 1.72 -2.75 -4.20
CA MET A 85 2.36 -3.80 -4.97
C MET A 85 3.25 -4.67 -4.08
N ILE A 86 2.96 -5.97 -4.02
CA ILE A 86 3.80 -6.97 -3.36
C ILE A 86 4.54 -7.77 -4.42
N HIS A 87 5.87 -7.79 -4.33
CA HIS A 87 6.75 -8.48 -5.24
C HIS A 87 7.30 -9.73 -4.54
N MET A 88 7.17 -10.89 -5.16
CA MET A 88 7.68 -12.14 -4.63
C MET A 88 8.57 -12.82 -5.65
N VAL A 89 9.73 -13.29 -5.21
CA VAL A 89 10.63 -14.12 -6.01
C VAL A 89 10.98 -15.39 -5.26
N TRP A 90 11.09 -16.48 -5.99
CA TRP A 90 11.58 -17.75 -5.46
C TRP A 90 12.29 -18.49 -6.58
N TYR A 91 12.96 -19.59 -6.25
CA TYR A 91 13.53 -20.46 -7.26
C TYR A 91 12.90 -21.84 -7.17
N ASP A 92 12.87 -22.53 -8.30
CA ASP A 92 12.14 -23.78 -8.45
C ASP A 92 12.63 -24.53 -9.70
N SER A 93 12.48 -25.86 -9.71
CA SER A 93 12.91 -26.78 -10.76
C SER A 93 11.79 -27.51 -11.52
N ARG A 94 10.53 -27.07 -11.41
CA ARG A 94 9.36 -27.73 -12.03
C ARG A 94 9.47 -27.94 -13.56
N ASN A 95 10.28 -27.12 -14.25
CA ASN A 95 10.45 -27.15 -15.70
C ASN A 95 11.81 -27.71 -16.16
N GLY A 96 12.56 -28.37 -15.26
CA GLY A 96 13.93 -28.81 -15.54
C GLY A 96 14.96 -27.70 -15.32
N GLY A 97 16.03 -28.01 -14.58
CA GLY A 97 17.00 -27.01 -14.09
C GLY A 97 16.41 -26.09 -13.01
N SER A 98 17.26 -25.36 -12.29
CA SER A 98 16.81 -24.38 -11.29
C SER A 98 16.55 -23.03 -11.96
N ASN A 99 15.31 -22.56 -11.96
CA ASN A 99 14.89 -21.29 -12.53
C ASN A 99 14.40 -20.33 -11.42
N ILE A 100 14.53 -19.03 -11.67
CA ILE A 100 13.98 -17.98 -10.80
C ILE A 100 12.57 -17.63 -11.30
N TYR A 101 11.61 -17.66 -10.40
CA TYR A 101 10.23 -17.30 -10.64
C TYR A 101 9.90 -15.99 -9.92
N TYR A 102 8.99 -15.22 -10.53
CA TYR A 102 8.52 -13.95 -10.02
C TYR A 102 6.99 -13.91 -10.09
N LYS A 103 6.37 -13.34 -9.07
CA LYS A 103 4.93 -13.07 -9.03
C LYS A 103 4.64 -11.80 -8.25
N THR A 104 3.63 -11.08 -8.69
CA THR A 104 3.08 -9.93 -7.97
C THR A 104 1.75 -10.26 -7.33
N GLN A 105 1.43 -9.50 -6.29
CA GLN A 105 0.11 -9.44 -5.71
C GLN A 105 -0.24 -7.99 -5.42
N GLU A 106 -1.44 -7.59 -5.83
CA GLU A 106 -1.98 -6.27 -5.51
C GLU A 106 -2.76 -6.36 -4.19
N VAL A 107 -2.47 -5.43 -3.29
CA VAL A 107 -3.16 -5.23 -2.02
C VAL A 107 -3.54 -3.76 -1.89
N GLN A 108 -4.26 -3.42 -0.82
CA GLN A 108 -4.66 -2.03 -0.61
C GLN A 108 -3.42 -1.12 -0.47
N PRO A 109 -3.31 -0.04 -1.26
CA PRO A 109 -2.23 0.92 -1.12
C PRO A 109 -2.32 1.66 0.21
N CYS A 110 -1.18 2.16 0.70
CA CYS A 110 -1.20 3.07 1.82
C CYS A 110 -2.02 4.29 1.43
N GLN A 111 -3.05 4.59 2.22
CA GLN A 111 -3.74 5.86 2.11
C GLN A 111 -2.72 6.94 2.45
N GLN A 112 -2.30 7.72 1.47
CA GLN A 112 -1.63 8.97 1.75
C GLN A 112 -2.68 9.84 2.43
N THR A 113 -2.58 10.02 3.74
CA THR A 113 -3.18 11.19 4.34
C THR A 113 -2.39 12.38 3.81
N LEU A 114 -2.75 12.86 2.63
CA LEU A 114 -2.66 14.28 2.42
C LEU A 114 -3.38 14.89 3.63
N PRO A 115 -2.75 15.80 4.40
CA PRO A 115 -3.54 16.55 5.37
C PRO A 115 -4.76 17.00 4.60
N SER A 116 -5.96 16.69 5.09
CA SER A 116 -7.17 17.21 4.45
C SER A 116 -6.84 18.67 4.24
N GLN A 117 -6.89 19.14 2.98
CA GLN A 117 -6.74 20.56 2.77
C GLN A 117 -7.71 21.14 3.76
N ALA A 118 -7.20 21.84 4.77
CA ALA A 118 -8.05 22.61 5.64
C ALA A 118 -8.75 23.48 4.62
N VAL A 119 -10.01 23.17 4.33
CA VAL A 119 -10.86 24.04 3.54
C VAL A 119 -11.05 25.17 4.52
N VAL A 120 -10.04 26.04 4.61
CA VAL A 120 -10.17 27.33 5.24
C VAL A 120 -11.28 27.92 4.38
N PRO A 121 -12.48 28.12 4.93
CA PRO A 121 -13.54 28.71 4.15
C PRO A 121 -12.97 30.02 3.64
N VAL A 122 -12.70 30.09 2.33
CA VAL A 122 -12.40 31.35 1.68
C VAL A 122 -13.72 32.08 1.75
N SER A 123 -13.90 32.88 2.81
CA SER A 123 -14.92 33.90 2.82
C SER A 123 -14.48 34.88 1.74
N ILE A 124 -15.07 34.75 0.56
CA ILE A 124 -15.07 35.86 -0.38
C ILE A 124 -15.80 36.96 0.38
N PRO A 125 -15.15 38.09 0.76
CA PRO A 125 -15.90 39.19 1.34
C PRO A 125 -17.01 39.52 0.34
N ALA A 126 -18.25 39.48 0.83
CA ALA A 126 -19.39 39.89 0.04
C ALA A 126 -19.03 41.21 -0.65
N VAL A 127 -19.29 41.26 -1.96
CA VAL A 127 -19.09 42.43 -2.84
C VAL A 127 -19.50 43.68 -2.06
N ASN A 128 -18.54 44.42 -1.53
CA ASN A 128 -18.82 45.73 -0.98
C ASN A 128 -18.67 46.75 -2.12
N GLU A 129 -18.98 47.99 -1.79
CA GLU A 129 -19.18 49.17 -2.65
C GLU A 129 -18.09 49.40 -3.72
N TRP A 130 -16.96 48.71 -3.61
CA TRP A 130 -15.76 48.85 -4.43
C TRP A 130 -15.58 47.79 -5.54
N GLY A 131 -16.45 46.78 -5.64
CA GLY A 131 -16.51 45.87 -6.80
C GLY A 131 -16.26 44.38 -6.51
N MET A 132 -16.27 43.57 -7.58
CA MET A 132 -16.14 42.11 -7.54
C MET A 132 -14.71 41.68 -7.92
N ILE A 133 -14.14 40.72 -7.18
CA ILE A 133 -12.85 40.12 -7.48
C ILE A 133 -13.08 38.87 -8.35
N ILE A 134 -12.46 38.81 -9.52
CA ILE A 134 -12.52 37.64 -10.42
C ILE A 134 -11.14 36.99 -10.47
N PHE A 135 -11.08 35.70 -10.17
CA PHE A 135 -9.92 34.86 -10.42
C PHE A 135 -10.08 34.13 -11.75
N SER A 136 -9.12 34.28 -12.65
CA SER A 136 -9.11 33.55 -13.93
C SER A 136 -7.88 32.66 -14.02
N PHE A 137 -8.10 31.42 -14.42
CA PHE A 137 -7.04 30.50 -14.82
C PHE A 137 -6.76 30.72 -16.29
N ILE A 138 -5.57 31.22 -16.60
CA ILE A 138 -5.10 31.39 -17.97
C ILE A 138 -3.98 30.37 -18.17
N LEU A 139 -3.92 29.73 -19.33
CA LEU A 139 -2.86 28.77 -19.64
C LEU A 139 -1.49 29.44 -19.45
N GLY A 140 -0.80 29.11 -18.34
CA GLY A 140 0.48 29.70 -17.96
C GLY A 140 0.49 30.50 -16.66
N GLY A 141 -0.63 30.69 -15.95
CA GLY A 141 -0.60 31.34 -14.64
C GLY A 141 -1.96 31.81 -14.10
N TYR A 142 -1.89 32.68 -13.10
CA TYR A 142 -3.05 33.24 -12.40
C TYR A 142 -3.16 34.74 -12.69
N ALA A 143 -4.37 35.20 -13.00
CA ALA A 143 -4.66 36.63 -13.13
C ALA A 143 -5.70 37.06 -12.08
N LEU A 144 -5.47 38.23 -11.50
CA LEU A 144 -6.36 38.88 -10.54
C LEU A 144 -6.95 40.14 -11.17
N TRP A 145 -8.28 40.22 -11.24
CA TRP A 145 -8.99 41.36 -11.81
C TRP A 145 -9.87 42.05 -10.76
N PHE A 146 -9.97 43.37 -10.85
CA PHE A 146 -10.93 44.19 -10.12
C PHE A 146 -11.99 44.70 -11.09
N VAL A 147 -13.26 44.35 -10.90
CA VAL A 147 -14.36 44.86 -11.72
C VAL A 147 -15.17 45.87 -10.89
N LYS A 148 -15.08 47.16 -11.26
CA LYS A 148 -15.89 48.24 -10.67
C LYS A 148 -17.34 48.11 -11.18
N ASN A 149 -18.30 48.09 -10.27
CA ASN A 149 -19.72 48.09 -10.64
C ASN A 149 -20.13 49.47 -11.14
N SER A 150 -20.51 49.60 -12.42
CA SER A 150 -20.91 50.88 -13.03
C SER A 150 -22.31 51.36 -12.60
N ASN A 151 -23.08 50.54 -11.86
CA ASN A 151 -24.45 50.85 -11.45
C ASN A 151 -24.55 51.47 -10.05
N VAL A 152 -23.44 51.83 -9.42
CA VAL A 152 -23.44 52.54 -8.13
C VAL A 152 -23.34 54.05 -8.41
N PRO A 153 -24.40 54.84 -8.24
CA PRO A 153 -24.32 56.29 -8.36
C PRO A 153 -23.61 56.85 -7.12
N GLY A 154 -22.54 57.65 -7.30
CA GLY A 154 -22.06 58.49 -6.19
C GLY A 154 -20.56 58.68 -5.98
N ILE A 155 -19.68 58.29 -6.89
CA ILE A 155 -18.26 58.67 -6.79
C ILE A 155 -17.74 59.17 -8.13
N ASN A 156 -18.09 60.42 -8.41
CA ASN A 156 -17.29 61.31 -9.23
C ASN A 156 -16.16 61.83 -8.34
N GLU A 157 -14.95 61.40 -8.61
CA GLU A 157 -13.67 62.15 -8.70
C GLU A 157 -12.52 61.15 -8.78
#